data_AF-A0A2H9RNW6-F1
#
_entry.id   AF-A0A2H9RNW6-F1
#
_cell.length_a   1.000
_cell.length_b   1.000
_cell.length_c   1.000
_cell.angle_alpha   90.00
_cell.angle_beta   90.00
_cell.angle_gamma   90.00
#
_symmetry.space_group_name_H-M   'P 1'
#
loop_
_entity.id
_entity.type
_entity.pdbx_description
1 polymer ?
#
loop_
_entity_poly.entity_id
_entity_poly.type
_entity_poly.pdbx_seq_one_letter_code
_entity_poly.pdbx_strand_id
1 'polypeptide(L)'
;NIYFLEGKNKYYPSFSQAWKSCLDKNINLCENSKDNCIILEEWDTKNQVVVLKNICKEEINLDGWSVKDEGRKKYTFKEKILSSEEKLTLLPEDWNETYIWTKTGDSIFVRDKEGKLVIWDSY
;
A
#
# COMPACT_ATOMS: atom_id res chain seq x y z
N ASN A 1 -9.83 13.51 3.03
CA ASN A 1 -8.40 13.53 3.39
C ASN A 1 -7.57 13.29 2.14
N ILE A 2 -7.13 14.38 1.52
CA ILE A 2 -6.34 14.44 0.29
C ILE A 2 -4.89 14.37 0.74
N TYR A 3 -4.22 13.24 0.54
CA TYR A 3 -2.83 13.09 1.01
C TYR A 3 -1.79 13.45 -0.04
N PHE A 4 -2.12 13.49 -1.34
CA PHE A 4 -1.12 13.76 -2.37
C PHE A 4 -1.75 14.55 -3.53
N LEU A 5 -1.13 15.70 -3.84
CA LEU A 5 -1.51 16.57 -4.96
C LEU A 5 -1.13 15.86 -6.26
N GLU A 6 -2.04 15.90 -7.23
CA GLU A 6 -1.81 15.41 -8.60
C GLU A 6 -0.44 15.88 -9.15
N GLY A 7 0.44 14.91 -9.39
CA GLY A 7 1.65 15.09 -10.17
C GLY A 7 2.83 15.77 -9.47
N LYS A 8 4.02 15.50 -10.01
CA LYS A 8 5.33 16.07 -9.62
C LYS A 8 5.38 17.59 -9.88
N ASN A 9 4.61 18.36 -9.13
CA ASN A 9 4.60 19.81 -9.21
C ASN A 9 5.84 20.41 -8.52
N LYS A 10 5.96 21.75 -8.51
CA LYS A 10 7.12 22.45 -7.92
C LYS A 10 7.42 22.12 -6.45
N TYR A 11 6.46 21.57 -5.70
CA TYR A 11 6.63 21.16 -4.31
C TYR A 11 7.07 19.70 -4.14
N TYR A 12 7.05 18.90 -5.20
CA TYR A 12 7.40 17.49 -5.15
C TYR A 12 8.81 17.21 -4.56
N PRO A 13 9.86 17.99 -4.87
CA PRO A 13 11.17 17.76 -4.25
C PRO A 13 11.15 17.92 -2.72
N SER A 14 10.50 18.97 -2.21
CA SER A 14 10.36 19.20 -0.77
C SER A 14 9.53 18.09 -0.11
N PHE A 15 8.47 17.65 -0.79
CA PHE A 15 7.65 16.54 -0.33
C PHE A 15 8.46 15.24 -0.26
N SER A 16 9.19 14.89 -1.32
CA SER A 16 10.03 13.68 -1.37
C SER A 16 11.08 13.68 -0.26
N GLN A 17 11.70 14.83 0.02
CA GLN A 17 12.64 14.97 1.12
C GLN A 17 11.96 14.77 2.50
N ALA A 18 10.79 15.36 2.71
CA ALA A 18 10.03 15.18 3.94
C ALA A 18 9.59 13.72 4.14
N TRP A 19 9.15 13.05 3.07
CA TRP A 19 8.78 11.64 3.08
C TRP A 19 9.97 10.73 3.43
N LYS A 20 11.12 10.95 2.78
CA LYS A 20 12.37 10.23 3.12
C LYS A 20 12.76 10.44 4.58
N SER A 21 12.77 11.68 5.06
CA SER A 21 13.06 11.95 6.47
C SER A 21 12.04 11.32 7.43
N CYS A 22 10.79 11.16 7.01
CA CYS A 22 9.73 10.53 7.80
C CYS A 22 9.98 9.02 7.91
N LEU A 23 10.34 8.35 6.80
CA LEU A 23 10.76 6.95 6.78
C LEU A 23 12.02 6.73 7.62
N ASP A 24 13.06 7.53 7.43
CA ASP A 24 14.35 7.39 8.14
C ASP A 24 14.19 7.53 9.66
N LYS A 25 13.29 8.42 10.10
CA LYS A 25 13.01 8.65 11.52
C LYS A 25 11.96 7.72 12.09
N ASN A 26 11.25 6.97 11.24
CA ASN A 26 10.14 6.10 11.63
C ASN A 26 9.09 6.83 12.48
N ILE A 27 8.55 7.94 11.95
CA ILE A 27 7.59 8.80 12.67
C ILE A 27 6.31 9.03 11.88
N ASN A 28 5.20 9.29 12.60
CA ASN A 28 3.91 9.68 12.02
C ASN A 28 3.40 8.64 11.00
N LEU A 29 3.19 9.08 9.75
CA LEU A 29 2.67 8.24 8.66
C LEU A 29 3.67 7.17 8.22
N CYS A 30 4.94 7.32 8.56
CA CYS A 30 5.98 6.38 8.16
C CYS A 30 6.37 5.43 9.29
N GLU A 31 5.63 5.44 10.41
CA GLU A 31 5.82 4.44 11.44
C GLU A 31 5.53 3.05 10.86
N ASN A 32 6.55 2.22 10.86
CA ASN A 32 6.48 0.86 10.35
C ASN A 32 5.61 -0.01 11.26
N SER A 33 4.87 -0.91 10.63
CA SER A 33 4.22 -2.00 11.33
C SER A 33 5.26 -2.93 11.93
N LYS A 34 4.86 -3.65 12.98
CA LYS A 34 5.64 -4.78 13.49
C LYS A 34 5.45 -6.04 12.64
N ASP A 35 4.40 -6.08 11.82
CA ASP A 35 4.15 -7.16 10.88
C ASP A 35 5.10 -7.07 9.69
N ASN A 36 5.89 -8.12 9.50
CA ASN A 36 6.86 -8.25 8.41
C ASN A 36 6.59 -9.48 7.53
N CYS A 37 5.44 -10.12 7.73
CA CYS A 37 5.08 -11.37 7.08
C CYS A 37 4.35 -11.20 5.75
N ILE A 38 3.85 -9.99 5.46
CA ILE A 38 3.20 -9.68 4.19
C ILE A 38 4.20 -8.98 3.30
N ILE A 39 4.39 -9.51 2.09
CA ILE A 39 5.19 -8.88 1.03
C ILE A 39 4.30 -8.52 -0.16
N LEU A 40 4.76 -7.55 -0.93
CA LEU A 40 4.26 -7.25 -2.26
C LEU A 40 4.99 -8.15 -3.25
N GLU A 41 4.32 -9.21 -3.70
CA GLU A 41 4.89 -10.16 -4.65
C GLU A 41 4.81 -9.63 -6.09
N GLU A 42 3.71 -8.95 -6.42
CA GLU A 42 3.51 -8.34 -7.73
C GLU A 42 2.75 -7.02 -7.59
N TRP A 43 3.19 -6.03 -8.36
CA TRP A 43 2.47 -4.79 -8.58
C TRP A 43 2.61 -4.37 -10.04
N ASP A 44 1.57 -4.66 -10.83
CA ASP A 44 1.51 -4.32 -12.25
C ASP A 44 0.51 -3.17 -12.45
N THR A 45 1.04 -1.96 -12.60
CA THR A 45 0.24 -0.75 -12.86
C THR A 45 -0.36 -0.71 -14.27
N LYS A 46 0.08 -1.57 -15.20
CA LYS A 46 -0.51 -1.64 -16.54
C LYS A 46 -1.73 -2.57 -16.54
N ASN A 47 -1.61 -3.72 -15.89
CA ASN A 47 -2.69 -4.70 -15.77
C ASN A 47 -3.57 -4.47 -14.53
N GLN A 48 -3.21 -3.51 -13.68
CA GLN A 48 -3.92 -3.14 -12.45
C GLN A 48 -4.00 -4.26 -11.42
N VAL A 49 -2.95 -5.07 -11.35
CA VAL A 49 -2.88 -6.24 -10.46
C VAL A 49 -1.96 -5.94 -9.29
N VAL A 50 -2.42 -6.29 -8.09
CA VAL A 50 -1.55 -6.38 -6.90
C VAL A 50 -1.66 -7.78 -6.34
N VAL A 51 -0.52 -8.38 -6.04
CA VAL A 51 -0.45 -9.66 -5.34
C VAL A 51 0.30 -9.47 -4.03
N LEU A 52 -0.40 -9.68 -2.92
CA LEU A 52 0.18 -9.76 -1.59
C LEU A 52 0.40 -11.23 -1.24
N LYS A 53 1.51 -11.54 -0.58
CA LYS A 53 1.82 -12.90 -0.14
C LYS A 53 2.18 -12.93 1.33
N ASN A 54 1.64 -13.90 2.07
CA ASN A 54 2.13 -14.24 3.40
C ASN A 54 3.35 -15.15 3.29
N ILE A 55 4.51 -14.69 3.76
CA ILE A 55 5.77 -15.46 3.78
C ILE A 55 6.07 -16.10 5.13
N CYS A 56 5.21 -15.89 6.12
CA CYS A 56 5.33 -16.52 7.43
C CYS A 56 4.65 -17.89 7.44
N LYS A 57 5.06 -18.71 8.41
CA LYS A 57 4.50 -20.05 8.65
C LYS A 57 3.12 -20.02 9.30
N GLU A 58 2.77 -18.89 9.88
CA GLU A 58 1.54 -18.65 10.62
C GLU A 58 0.53 -17.94 9.72
N GLU A 59 -0.76 -18.12 10.01
CA GLU A 59 -1.80 -17.35 9.35
C GLU A 59 -1.82 -15.90 9.84
N ILE A 60 -2.24 -14.99 8.97
CA ILE A 60 -2.33 -13.57 9.28
C ILE A 60 -3.73 -13.06 9.06
N ASN A 61 -4.23 -12.38 10.08
CA ASN A 61 -5.48 -11.66 9.99
C ASN A 61 -5.24 -10.25 9.43
N LEU A 62 -5.68 -10.04 8.19
CA LEU A 62 -5.63 -8.77 7.49
C LEU A 62 -6.85 -7.89 7.78
N ASP A 63 -7.79 -8.31 8.63
CA ASP A 63 -8.97 -7.50 8.95
C ASP A 63 -8.58 -6.09 9.43
N GLY A 64 -9.19 -5.08 8.79
CA GLY A 64 -8.90 -3.67 9.03
C GLY A 64 -7.62 -3.13 8.36
N TRP A 65 -6.78 -3.98 7.77
CA TRP A 65 -5.65 -3.54 6.95
C TRP A 65 -6.16 -2.84 5.69
N SER A 66 -5.28 -2.10 5.01
CA SER A 66 -5.65 -1.39 3.79
C SER A 66 -4.56 -1.32 2.74
N VAL A 67 -4.99 -1.30 1.47
CA VAL A 67 -4.16 -1.01 0.29
C VAL A 67 -4.68 0.26 -0.36
N LYS A 68 -3.78 1.21 -0.60
CA LYS A 68 -4.12 2.55 -1.07
C LYS A 68 -3.19 3.01 -2.20
N ASP A 69 -3.75 3.73 -3.16
CA ASP A 69 -2.98 4.51 -4.15
C ASP A 69 -2.40 5.80 -3.55
N GLU A 70 -1.65 6.56 -4.36
CA GLU A 70 -1.27 7.93 -4.01
C GLU A 70 -2.52 8.83 -3.90
N GLY A 71 -3.53 8.62 -4.75
CA GLY A 71 -4.77 9.39 -4.74
C GLY A 71 -5.74 9.11 -3.58
N ARG A 72 -6.99 8.85 -3.94
CA ARG A 72 -8.12 8.66 -3.01
C ARG A 72 -8.59 7.21 -2.93
N LYS A 73 -8.08 6.34 -3.80
CA LYS A 73 -8.56 4.96 -3.91
C LYS A 73 -7.96 4.13 -2.79
N LYS A 74 -8.83 3.49 -2.02
CA LYS A 74 -8.45 2.73 -0.84
C LYS A 74 -9.33 1.48 -0.75
N TYR A 75 -8.70 0.33 -0.62
CA TYR A 75 -9.35 -0.91 -0.21
C TYR A 75 -9.01 -1.18 1.24
N THR A 76 -10.00 -1.62 2.00
CA THR A 76 -9.83 -2.05 3.38
C THR A 76 -10.35 -3.47 3.48
N PHE A 77 -9.50 -4.39 3.91
CA PHE A 77 -9.87 -5.78 4.05
C PHE A 77 -10.91 -5.94 5.16
N LYS A 78 -11.86 -6.84 4.94
CA LYS A 78 -12.87 -7.24 5.92
C LYS A 78 -12.82 -8.75 6.08
N GLU A 79 -12.67 -9.22 7.30
CA GLU A 79 -12.71 -10.65 7.64
C GLU A 79 -11.75 -11.52 6.79
N LYS A 80 -10.60 -10.95 6.37
CA LYS A 80 -9.64 -11.63 5.50
C LYS A 80 -8.51 -12.23 6.33
N ILE A 81 -8.42 -13.55 6.30
CA ILE A 81 -7.27 -14.31 6.81
C ILE A 81 -6.46 -14.81 5.61
N LEU A 82 -5.13 -14.72 5.73
CA LEU A 82 -4.17 -15.19 4.74
C LEU A 82 -3.31 -16.29 5.36
N SER A 83 -3.49 -17.51 4.89
CA SER A 83 -2.75 -18.68 5.35
C SER A 83 -1.25 -18.57 5.01
N SER A 84 -0.42 -19.44 5.60
CA SER A 84 1.00 -19.51 5.25
C SER A 84 1.20 -19.74 3.75
N GLU A 85 2.12 -18.98 3.15
CA GLU A 85 2.44 -19.00 1.71
C GLU A 85 1.28 -18.64 0.77
N GLU A 86 0.10 -18.30 1.31
CA GLU A 86 -1.07 -17.92 0.53
C GLU A 86 -0.85 -16.56 -0.13
N LYS A 87 -1.38 -16.45 -1.35
CA LYS A 87 -1.38 -15.23 -2.15
C LYS A 87 -2.78 -14.64 -2.20
N LEU A 88 -2.85 -13.32 -2.15
CA LEU A 88 -4.05 -12.54 -2.32
C LEU A 88 -3.87 -11.59 -3.48
N THR A 89 -4.65 -11.81 -4.53
CA THR A 89 -4.70 -10.94 -5.70
C THR A 89 -5.82 -9.93 -5.51
N LEU A 90 -5.50 -8.66 -5.77
CA LEU A 90 -6.44 -7.55 -5.80
C LEU A 90 -6.51 -6.97 -7.21
N LEU A 91 -7.73 -6.73 -7.68
CA LEU A 91 -8.08 -6.18 -8.97
C LEU A 91 -8.98 -4.94 -8.80
N PRO A 92 -9.07 -4.03 -9.79
CA PRO A 92 -9.88 -2.79 -9.69
C PRO A 92 -11.30 -2.99 -9.16
N GLU A 93 -11.92 -4.12 -9.52
CA GLU A 93 -13.27 -4.48 -9.12
C GLU A 93 -13.41 -4.64 -7.60
N ASP A 94 -12.36 -5.09 -6.90
CA ASP A 94 -12.35 -5.21 -5.43
C ASP A 94 -12.49 -3.83 -4.76
N TRP A 95 -12.02 -2.77 -5.42
CA TRP A 95 -12.17 -1.38 -5.00
C TRP A 95 -13.47 -0.73 -5.50
N ASN A 96 -14.28 -1.40 -6.33
CA ASN A 96 -15.34 -0.81 -7.15
C ASN A 96 -14.85 0.30 -8.10
N GLU A 97 -13.66 0.12 -8.66
CA GLU A 97 -13.02 1.07 -9.57
C GLU A 97 -12.75 0.42 -10.93
N THR A 98 -12.53 1.24 -11.96
CA THR A 98 -12.15 0.74 -13.30
C THR A 98 -10.63 0.69 -13.50
N TYR A 99 -9.89 1.42 -12.67
CA TYR A 99 -8.44 1.41 -12.57
C TYR A 99 -8.05 1.98 -11.21
N ILE A 100 -6.88 1.58 -10.70
CA ILE A 100 -6.34 2.06 -9.43
C ILE A 100 -5.18 3.02 -9.68
N TRP A 101 -4.13 2.52 -10.32
CA TRP A 101 -2.89 3.27 -10.57
C TRP A 101 -2.83 3.82 -11.98
N THR A 102 -2.11 4.92 -12.13
CA THR A 102 -1.83 5.59 -13.38
C THR A 102 -0.40 5.34 -13.84
N LYS A 103 -0.15 5.44 -15.15
CA LYS A 103 1.18 5.22 -15.74
C LYS A 103 2.16 6.38 -15.50
N THR A 104 1.69 7.49 -14.96
CA THR A 104 2.44 8.76 -14.86
C THR A 104 3.23 8.94 -13.57
N GLY A 105 3.29 7.89 -12.76
CA GLY A 105 3.89 7.90 -11.43
C GLY A 105 2.79 7.77 -10.40
N ASP A 106 2.82 6.67 -9.67
CA ASP A 106 1.86 6.34 -8.64
C ASP A 106 2.59 5.60 -7.53
N SER A 107 1.97 5.55 -6.36
CA SER A 107 2.52 4.84 -5.21
C SER A 107 1.50 3.84 -4.68
N ILE A 108 2.01 2.75 -4.11
CA ILE A 108 1.21 1.80 -3.35
C ILE A 108 1.58 1.90 -1.88
N PHE A 109 0.56 1.91 -1.02
CA PHE A 109 0.71 1.88 0.42
C PHE A 109 -0.11 0.73 0.99
N VAL A 110 0.54 -0.20 1.67
CA VAL A 110 -0.12 -1.22 2.48
C VAL A 110 0.06 -0.85 3.94
N ARG A 111 -1.06 -0.77 4.67
CA ARG A 111 -1.07 -0.42 6.09
C ARG A 111 -1.82 -1.45 6.90
N ASP A 112 -1.34 -1.68 8.11
CA ASP A 112 -2.03 -2.54 9.07
C ASP A 112 -3.29 -1.86 9.63
N LYS A 113 -4.02 -2.59 10.48
CA LYS A 113 -5.24 -2.11 11.14
C LYS A 113 -5.03 -0.88 12.05
N GLU A 114 -3.80 -0.65 12.54
CA GLU A 114 -3.43 0.51 13.36
C GLU A 114 -3.00 1.69 12.49
N GLY A 115 -2.95 1.51 11.16
CA GLY A 115 -2.53 2.51 10.20
C GLY A 115 -1.01 2.60 10.04
N LYS A 116 -0.23 1.68 10.60
CA LYS A 116 1.23 1.64 10.42
C LYS A 116 1.59 1.11 9.05
N LEU A 117 2.74 1.54 8.53
CA LEU A 117 3.20 1.20 7.19
C LEU A 117 3.78 -0.21 7.16
N VAL A 118 3.20 -1.09 6.34
CA VAL A 118 3.71 -2.44 6.12
C VAL A 118 4.56 -2.48 4.85
N ILE A 119 4.02 -1.96 3.74
CA ILE A 119 4.72 -1.86 2.45
C ILE A 119 4.48 -0.47 1.88
N TRP A 120 5.52 0.09 1.26
CA TRP A 120 5.43 1.23 0.37
C TRP A 120 6.34 1.03 -0.83
N ASP A 121 5.81 1.31 -2.03
CA ASP A 121 6.59 1.35 -3.27
C ASP A 121 6.04 2.45 -4.20
N SER A 122 6.85 2.89 -5.16
CA SER A 122 6.50 3.98 -6.10
C SER A 122 7.12 3.79 -7.48
N TYR A 123 6.37 4.15 -8.53
CA TYR A 123 6.77 4.09 -9.96
C TYR A 123 7.24 5.44 -10.52
#